data_AF-A0A968JXY8-F1
#
_entry.id   AF-A0A968JXY8-F1
#
_cell.length_a   1.000
_cell.length_b   1.000
_cell.length_c   1.000
_cell.angle_alpha   90.00
_cell.angle_beta   90.00
_cell.angle_gamma   90.00
#
_symmetry.space_group_name_H-M   'P 1'
#
loop_
_entity.id
_entity.type
_entity.pdbx_description
1 polymer ?
#
loop_
_entity_poly.entity_id
_entity_poly.type
_entity_poly.pdbx_seq_one_letter_code
_entity_poly.pdbx_strand_id
1 'polypeptide(L)'
;MKRFLFVLLSILIFSCSLHKKEYVLTYTGLPYQDSTLNIPKHILPGIIQCEYYDFGGEGVAYHDSDNKNSGSGELNKGISYLDQFRVSEAVDISYTKFHDDIDNSPYSIVKPKKDQLYIGWTEPGEWIRYTVNVQESGMYQVGAMYTSNRGGSIRLFIDDTDSTNQINIPTTYDSMIH
;
A
#
# COMPACT_ATOMS: atom_id res chain seq x y z
N MET A 1 -15.49 -4.72 22.09
CA MET A 1 -16.10 -3.98 20.95
C MET A 1 -14.97 -3.47 20.08
N LYS A 2 -14.69 -4.16 18.97
CA LYS A 2 -13.61 -3.78 18.04
C LYS A 2 -14.13 -2.71 17.10
N ARG A 3 -13.51 -1.55 17.16
CA ARG A 3 -13.86 -0.38 16.36
C ARG A 3 -13.31 -0.59 14.96
N PHE A 4 -14.14 -0.38 13.94
CA PHE A 4 -13.62 0.08 12.65
C PHE A 4 -12.88 1.38 12.94
N LEU A 5 -11.57 1.42 12.71
CA LEU A 5 -10.90 2.70 12.52
C LEU A 5 -10.72 2.88 11.01
N PHE A 6 -11.75 3.37 10.33
CA PHE A 6 -11.44 4.25 9.22
C PHE A 6 -10.71 5.43 9.84
N VAL A 7 -9.44 5.62 9.50
CA VAL A 7 -8.86 6.94 9.70
C VAL A 7 -9.49 7.83 8.63
N LEU A 8 -10.70 8.32 8.91
CA LEU A 8 -11.39 9.30 8.09
C LEU A 8 -10.60 10.60 8.19
N LEU A 9 -9.67 10.76 7.27
CA LEU A 9 -8.97 12.01 7.10
C LEU A 9 -9.42 12.64 5.80
N SER A 10 -9.78 13.92 5.87
CA SER A 10 -10.15 14.71 4.71
C SER A 10 -8.89 15.35 4.14
N ILE A 11 -8.53 15.01 2.91
CA ILE A 11 -7.36 15.54 2.22
C ILE A 11 -7.81 16.30 0.98
N LEU A 12 -7.28 17.50 0.76
CA LEU A 12 -7.54 18.26 -0.46
C LEU A 12 -6.69 17.69 -1.60
N ILE A 13 -7.34 17.17 -2.65
CA ILE A 13 -6.69 16.63 -3.84
C ILE A 13 -7.14 17.43 -5.05
N PHE A 14 -6.22 17.78 -5.95
CA PHE A 14 -6.51 18.54 -7.16
C PHE A 14 -6.44 17.65 -8.41
N SER A 15 -7.32 17.89 -9.38
CA SER A 15 -7.39 17.19 -10.67
C SER A 15 -6.36 17.66 -11.70
N CYS A 16 -5.66 18.77 -11.41
CA CYS A 16 -4.54 19.26 -12.21
C CYS A 16 -3.63 20.12 -11.31
N SER A 17 -2.37 19.71 -11.17
CA SER A 17 -1.35 20.53 -10.49
C SER A 17 -0.48 21.19 -11.54
N LEU A 18 -0.81 22.43 -11.93
CA LEU A 18 0.17 23.33 -12.55
C LEU A 18 0.80 24.18 -11.44
N HIS A 19 1.43 23.52 -10.47
CA HIS A 19 2.29 24.20 -9.51
C HIS A 19 3.73 24.19 -10.03
N LYS A 20 4.15 25.32 -10.59
CA LYS A 20 5.58 25.66 -10.65
C LYS A 20 6.08 25.90 -9.22
N LYS A 21 6.41 24.82 -8.52
CA LYS A 21 7.40 24.86 -7.45
C LYS A 21 8.66 24.20 -8.00
N GLU A 22 9.83 24.72 -7.65
CA GLU A 22 11.09 24.01 -7.84
C GLU A 22 11.02 22.71 -7.04
N TYR A 23 10.48 21.66 -7.66
CA TYR A 23 10.51 20.30 -7.14
C TYR A 23 11.87 19.71 -7.45
N VAL A 24 12.35 18.84 -6.57
CA VAL A 24 13.48 17.95 -6.87
C VAL A 24 13.16 17.23 -8.17
N LEU A 25 14.02 17.44 -9.17
CA LEU A 25 13.78 17.27 -10.61
C LEU A 25 13.59 15.83 -11.14
N THR A 26 13.17 14.81 -10.37
CA THR A 26 13.36 13.42 -10.83
C THR A 26 12.16 12.48 -10.84
N TYR A 27 11.09 12.71 -10.08
CA TYR A 27 9.94 11.78 -10.09
C TYR A 27 8.78 12.32 -10.92
N THR A 28 8.58 11.74 -12.11
CA THR A 28 7.47 12.11 -13.02
C THR A 28 6.28 11.15 -12.93
N GLY A 29 6.37 10.14 -12.06
CA GLY A 29 5.39 9.07 -12.01
C GLY A 29 5.55 8.07 -13.15
N LEU A 30 5.48 6.79 -12.83
CA LEU A 30 5.38 5.72 -13.81
C LEU A 30 4.43 4.66 -13.24
N PRO A 31 3.11 4.81 -13.46
CA PRO A 31 2.12 3.88 -12.93
C PRO A 31 2.49 2.44 -13.23
N TYR A 32 2.26 1.54 -12.28
CA TYR A 32 2.44 0.11 -12.49
C TYR A 32 1.65 -0.36 -13.71
N GLN A 33 2.28 -1.22 -14.51
CA GLN A 33 1.70 -1.83 -15.70
C GLN A 33 2.06 -3.31 -15.73
N ASP A 34 1.06 -4.15 -15.92
CA ASP A 34 1.23 -5.57 -16.19
C ASP A 34 0.20 -5.99 -17.23
N SER A 35 0.62 -6.74 -18.22
CA SER A 35 -0.25 -7.29 -19.25
C SER A 35 -0.96 -8.58 -18.82
N THR A 36 -0.50 -9.20 -17.72
CA THR A 36 -1.00 -10.49 -17.23
C THR A 36 -2.23 -10.37 -16.33
N LEU A 37 -2.42 -9.21 -15.68
CA LEU A 37 -3.56 -8.91 -14.82
C LEU A 37 -4.31 -7.68 -15.32
N ASN A 38 -5.64 -7.70 -15.22
CA ASN A 38 -6.44 -6.49 -15.41
C ASN A 38 -6.33 -5.62 -14.14
N ILE A 39 -5.20 -4.92 -14.02
CA ILE A 39 -4.86 -4.13 -12.85
C ILE A 39 -5.85 -2.96 -12.72
N PRO A 40 -6.42 -2.74 -11.52
CA PRO A 40 -7.21 -1.56 -11.24
C PRO A 40 -6.38 -0.29 -11.51
N LYS A 41 -6.86 0.58 -12.39
CA LYS A 41 -6.24 1.89 -12.58
C LYS A 41 -6.35 2.70 -11.29
N HIS A 42 -5.30 3.46 -10.98
CA HIS A 42 -5.26 4.37 -9.84
C HIS A 42 -6.12 5.63 -10.06
N ILE A 43 -7.43 5.46 -10.13
CA ILE A 43 -8.37 6.56 -10.38
C ILE A 43 -9.01 6.97 -9.05
N LEU A 44 -9.03 8.27 -8.77
CA LEU A 44 -9.67 8.84 -7.58
C LEU A 44 -10.97 9.59 -7.96
N PRO A 45 -12.08 9.40 -7.23
CA PRO A 45 -12.25 8.50 -6.09
C PRO A 45 -12.22 7.01 -6.49
N GLY A 46 -11.63 6.17 -5.65
CA GLY A 46 -11.47 4.74 -5.92
C GLY A 46 -10.58 4.03 -4.91
N ILE A 47 -10.19 2.80 -5.24
CA ILE A 47 -9.26 1.99 -4.45
C ILE A 47 -7.91 1.99 -5.14
N ILE A 48 -6.86 2.30 -4.39
CA ILE A 48 -5.47 2.07 -4.78
C ILE A 48 -5.02 0.80 -4.06
N GLN A 49 -4.59 -0.20 -4.82
CA GLN A 49 -4.01 -1.42 -4.23
C GLN A 49 -2.54 -1.15 -3.92
N CYS A 50 -2.08 -1.58 -2.75
CA CYS A 50 -0.80 -1.10 -2.25
C CYS A 50 0.38 -1.65 -3.05
N GLU A 51 0.28 -2.91 -3.48
CA GLU A 51 1.26 -3.68 -4.25
C GLU A 51 1.54 -3.14 -5.66
N TYR A 52 0.63 -2.33 -6.20
CA TYR A 52 0.74 -1.74 -7.54
C TYR A 52 1.37 -0.35 -7.53
N TYR A 53 2.24 -0.06 -6.55
CA TYR A 53 3.02 1.19 -6.53
C TYR A 53 3.83 1.36 -7.83
N ASP A 54 4.20 2.59 -8.13
CA ASP A 54 4.84 2.93 -9.39
C ASP A 54 6.14 2.14 -9.67
N PHE A 55 6.54 2.09 -10.94
CA PHE A 55 7.88 1.68 -11.31
C PHE A 55 8.87 2.83 -11.09
N GLY A 56 10.13 2.49 -10.80
CA GLY A 56 11.21 3.48 -10.65
C GLY A 56 12.37 3.00 -9.79
N GLY A 57 12.14 2.01 -8.93
CA GLY A 57 13.17 1.46 -8.04
C GLY A 57 13.36 2.25 -6.74
N GLU A 58 14.33 1.77 -5.97
CA GLU A 58 14.74 2.29 -4.67
C GLU A 58 15.15 3.77 -4.73
N GLY A 59 14.66 4.57 -3.78
CA GLY A 59 14.85 6.02 -3.71
C GLY A 59 14.03 6.83 -4.74
N VAL A 60 13.28 6.17 -5.63
CA VAL A 60 12.48 6.84 -6.68
C VAL A 60 11.00 6.53 -6.52
N ALA A 61 10.59 5.26 -6.64
CA ALA A 61 9.19 4.84 -6.53
C ALA A 61 8.86 4.20 -5.18
N TYR A 62 9.88 3.74 -4.47
CA TYR A 62 9.80 3.26 -3.10
C TYR A 62 11.11 3.51 -2.35
N HIS A 63 11.06 3.35 -1.04
CA HIS A 63 12.22 3.12 -0.18
C HIS A 63 11.92 1.93 0.71
N ASP A 64 12.82 0.96 0.68
CA ASP A 64 12.85 -0.19 1.58
C ASP A 64 14.14 -0.16 2.42
N SER A 65 14.07 -0.67 3.64
CA SER A 65 15.20 -0.68 4.57
C SER A 65 16.30 -1.67 4.18
N ASP A 66 15.97 -2.67 3.36
CA ASP A 66 16.92 -3.55 2.72
C ASP A 66 16.68 -3.67 1.20
N ASN A 67 17.31 -4.67 0.55
CA ASN A 67 17.25 -4.85 -0.89
C ASN A 67 16.56 -6.16 -1.31
N LYS A 68 15.74 -6.73 -0.43
CA LYS A 68 15.20 -8.06 -0.57
C LYS A 68 13.70 -8.08 -0.31
N ASN A 69 12.99 -8.69 -1.26
CA ASN A 69 11.59 -9.04 -1.05
C ASN A 69 11.47 -10.30 -0.17
N SER A 70 11.19 -10.11 1.11
CA SER A 70 10.96 -11.15 2.12
C SER A 70 9.70 -11.98 1.83
N GLY A 71 8.76 -11.43 1.06
CA GLY A 71 7.57 -12.12 0.61
C GLY A 71 7.82 -12.92 -0.67
N SER A 72 7.92 -12.25 -1.82
CA SER A 72 8.14 -12.86 -3.13
C SER A 72 9.56 -13.39 -3.25
N GLY A 73 9.72 -14.70 -3.48
CA GLY A 73 11.03 -15.34 -3.64
C GLY A 73 11.71 -15.82 -2.34
N GLU A 74 11.28 -15.35 -1.16
CA GLU A 74 11.73 -15.90 0.13
C GLU A 74 10.62 -16.71 0.83
N LEU A 75 9.55 -16.05 1.28
CA LEU A 75 8.40 -16.75 1.86
C LEU A 75 7.69 -17.56 0.76
N ASN A 76 7.45 -16.93 -0.38
CA ASN A 76 6.84 -17.54 -1.55
C ASN A 76 7.92 -18.25 -2.38
N LYS A 77 7.99 -19.58 -2.28
CA LYS A 77 9.02 -20.39 -2.93
C LYS A 77 8.61 -20.99 -4.28
N GLY A 78 7.39 -20.70 -4.73
CA GLY A 78 6.89 -21.22 -6.00
C GLY A 78 7.39 -20.45 -7.22
N ILE A 79 6.86 -20.82 -8.39
CA ILE A 79 7.18 -20.19 -9.67
C ILE A 79 5.96 -19.57 -10.34
N SER A 80 4.84 -19.47 -9.63
CA SER A 80 3.66 -18.81 -10.16
C SER A 80 3.90 -17.31 -10.26
N TYR A 81 3.01 -16.63 -10.99
CA TYR A 81 2.99 -15.18 -11.06
C TYR A 81 2.99 -14.53 -9.66
N LEU A 82 2.14 -15.02 -8.75
CA LEU A 82 2.01 -14.48 -7.40
C LEU A 82 3.24 -14.78 -6.53
N ASP A 83 3.90 -15.91 -6.75
CA ASP A 83 5.13 -16.24 -6.02
C ASP A 83 6.28 -15.30 -6.36
N GLN A 84 6.32 -14.80 -7.60
CA GLN A 84 7.39 -13.99 -8.14
C GLN A 84 6.98 -12.53 -8.38
N PHE A 85 5.82 -12.11 -7.87
CA PHE A 85 5.29 -10.77 -8.10
C PHE A 85 6.29 -9.72 -7.57
N ARG A 86 6.87 -8.95 -8.50
CA ARG A 86 7.91 -7.93 -8.23
C ARG A 86 9.11 -8.44 -7.43
N VAL A 87 9.46 -9.72 -7.58
CA VAL A 87 10.60 -10.35 -6.86
C VAL A 87 11.95 -9.65 -7.08
N SER A 88 12.09 -8.86 -8.15
CA SER A 88 13.30 -8.09 -8.44
C SER A 88 13.36 -6.71 -7.77
N GLU A 89 12.34 -6.36 -6.98
CA GLU A 89 12.25 -5.10 -6.23
C GLU A 89 12.26 -5.39 -4.73
N ALA A 90 12.70 -4.44 -3.91
CA ALA A 90 12.88 -4.68 -2.47
C ALA A 90 11.56 -4.77 -1.70
N VAL A 91 10.54 -3.97 -2.07
CA VAL A 91 9.28 -3.88 -1.33
C VAL A 91 8.68 -5.26 -1.03
N ASP A 92 8.57 -5.55 0.25
CA ASP A 92 8.09 -6.83 0.76
C ASP A 92 6.62 -7.10 0.40
N ILE A 93 6.39 -8.02 -0.54
CA ILE A 93 5.06 -8.34 -1.05
C ILE A 93 4.79 -9.83 -0.93
N SER A 94 3.62 -10.18 -0.38
CA SER A 94 3.11 -11.53 -0.47
C SER A 94 1.64 -11.53 -0.84
N TYR A 95 1.00 -12.68 -0.78
CA TYR A 95 -0.42 -12.86 -1.07
C TYR A 95 -1.04 -13.88 -0.13
N THR A 96 -2.35 -13.77 0.09
CA THR A 96 -3.09 -14.69 0.95
C THR A 96 -3.27 -16.07 0.31
N LYS A 97 -3.00 -17.17 1.03
CA LYS A 97 -2.94 -18.53 0.44
C LYS A 97 -4.07 -19.48 0.88
N PHE A 98 -4.76 -19.18 1.98
CA PHE A 98 -5.92 -19.93 2.49
C PHE A 98 -5.69 -21.45 2.62
N HIS A 99 -4.45 -21.89 2.82
CA HIS A 99 -4.14 -23.28 3.15
C HIS A 99 -4.28 -23.56 4.65
N ASP A 100 -4.33 -22.51 5.46
CA ASP A 100 -4.49 -22.55 6.91
C ASP A 100 -5.27 -21.31 7.42
N ASP A 101 -5.39 -21.20 8.73
CA ASP A 101 -6.08 -20.11 9.42
C ASP A 101 -5.21 -18.85 9.58
N ILE A 102 -3.98 -18.81 9.04
CA ILE A 102 -3.14 -17.61 9.11
C ILE A 102 -3.76 -16.51 8.24
N ASP A 103 -3.97 -16.82 6.95
CA ASP A 103 -4.58 -15.87 6.00
C ASP A 103 -6.11 -15.95 5.99
N ASN A 104 -6.69 -17.05 6.47
CA ASN A 104 -8.13 -17.28 6.52
C ASN A 104 -8.69 -17.32 7.96
N SER A 105 -8.09 -16.54 8.87
CA SER A 105 -8.49 -16.53 10.28
C SER A 105 -9.97 -16.22 10.46
N PRO A 106 -10.73 -16.99 11.28
CA PRO A 106 -12.13 -16.68 11.61
C PRO A 106 -12.28 -15.32 12.29
N TYR A 107 -11.21 -14.80 12.88
CA TYR A 107 -11.18 -13.56 13.65
C TYR A 107 -10.95 -12.30 12.82
N SER A 108 -10.62 -12.44 11.53
CA SER A 108 -10.49 -11.30 10.62
C SER A 108 -11.83 -10.57 10.45
N ILE A 109 -11.85 -9.28 10.81
CA ILE A 109 -13.03 -8.41 10.72
C ILE A 109 -13.44 -8.21 9.25
N VAL A 110 -12.45 -8.06 8.38
CA VAL A 110 -12.61 -8.06 6.92
C VAL A 110 -11.92 -9.31 6.41
N LYS A 111 -12.67 -10.15 5.70
CA LYS A 111 -12.09 -11.34 5.07
C LYS A 111 -11.32 -10.89 3.83
N PRO A 112 -10.00 -11.14 3.75
CA PRO A 112 -9.29 -10.93 2.49
C PRO A 112 -9.87 -11.87 1.43
N LYS A 113 -9.61 -11.57 0.16
CA LYS A 113 -9.88 -12.54 -0.91
C LYS A 113 -8.74 -13.52 -0.97
N LYS A 114 -9.00 -14.79 -1.30
CA LYS A 114 -7.92 -15.72 -1.64
C LYS A 114 -7.08 -15.13 -2.77
N ASP A 115 -5.77 -15.38 -2.73
CA ASP A 115 -4.80 -14.93 -3.74
C ASP A 115 -4.69 -13.40 -3.86
N GLN A 116 -5.11 -12.66 -2.82
CA GLN A 116 -4.96 -11.20 -2.76
C GLN A 116 -3.54 -10.82 -2.34
N LEU A 117 -2.87 -10.02 -3.17
CA LEU A 117 -1.57 -9.43 -2.86
C LEU A 117 -1.68 -8.40 -1.73
N TYR A 118 -0.60 -8.25 -0.97
CA TYR A 118 -0.46 -7.25 0.08
C TYR A 118 1.02 -6.89 0.27
N ILE A 119 1.27 -5.66 0.73
CA ILE A 119 2.58 -5.26 1.26
C ILE A 119 2.64 -5.65 2.74
N GLY A 120 3.74 -6.28 3.15
CA GLY A 120 4.00 -6.73 4.51
C GLY A 120 5.35 -6.24 5.01
N TRP A 121 5.81 -6.78 6.15
CA TRP A 121 7.15 -6.55 6.74
C TRP A 121 7.59 -5.09 6.86
N THR A 122 6.65 -4.15 6.81
CA THR A 122 6.96 -2.72 6.77
C THR A 122 7.69 -2.23 8.01
N GLU A 123 8.72 -1.43 7.79
CA GLU A 123 9.55 -0.81 8.82
C GLU A 123 9.39 0.73 8.88
N PRO A 124 9.66 1.35 10.04
CA PRO A 124 9.64 2.80 10.16
C PRO A 124 10.63 3.48 9.19
N GLY A 125 10.11 4.31 8.30
CA GLY A 125 10.90 5.08 7.34
C GLY A 125 10.67 4.67 5.89
N GLU A 126 10.13 3.47 5.67
CA GLU A 126 9.80 2.97 4.34
C GLU A 126 8.62 3.72 3.71
N TRP A 127 8.63 3.79 2.39
CA TRP A 127 7.59 4.48 1.63
C TRP A 127 7.44 3.91 0.22
N ILE A 128 6.27 4.15 -0.37
CA ILE A 128 5.90 3.77 -1.73
C ILE A 128 5.12 4.92 -2.37
N ARG A 129 5.26 5.09 -3.69
CA ARG A 129 4.60 6.16 -4.45
C ARG A 129 3.58 5.61 -5.44
N TYR A 130 2.53 6.39 -5.66
CA TYR A 130 1.49 6.11 -6.64
C TYR A 130 1.28 7.34 -7.52
N THR A 131 1.32 7.13 -8.82
CA THR A 131 0.71 8.07 -9.76
C THR A 131 -0.78 7.79 -9.84
N VAL A 132 -1.58 8.82 -9.56
CA VAL A 132 -3.05 8.73 -9.53
C VAL A 132 -3.68 9.67 -10.56
N ASN A 133 -4.82 9.25 -11.10
CA ASN A 133 -5.67 10.08 -11.95
C ASN A 133 -6.87 10.58 -11.14
N VAL A 134 -6.84 11.85 -10.78
CA VAL A 134 -7.87 12.51 -9.96
C VAL A 134 -8.96 13.06 -10.89
N GLN A 135 -10.15 12.45 -10.85
CA GLN A 135 -11.25 12.85 -11.74
C GLN A 135 -11.84 14.22 -11.37
N GLU A 136 -11.89 14.55 -10.09
CA GLU A 136 -12.48 15.79 -9.59
C GLU A 136 -11.60 16.38 -8.48
N SER A 137 -11.41 17.70 -8.49
CA SER A 137 -10.72 18.35 -7.35
C SER A 137 -11.66 18.39 -6.14
N GLY A 138 -11.18 18.11 -4.94
CA GLY A 138 -12.01 18.19 -3.75
C GLY A 138 -11.38 17.61 -2.49
N MET A 139 -12.18 17.56 -1.43
CA MET A 139 -11.81 16.89 -0.19
C MET A 139 -12.13 15.40 -0.31
N TYR A 140 -11.12 14.57 -0.15
CA TYR A 140 -11.22 13.12 -0.19
C TYR A 140 -11.10 12.54 1.21
N GLN A 141 -12.00 11.62 1.53
CA GLN A 141 -11.86 10.74 2.67
C GLN A 141 -10.99 9.55 2.27
N VAL A 142 -9.88 9.35 2.98
CA VAL A 142 -9.02 8.20 2.74
C VAL A 142 -9.30 7.12 3.79
N GLY A 143 -9.27 5.85 3.37
CA GLY A 143 -9.28 4.70 4.27
C GLY A 143 -8.12 3.78 3.93
N ALA A 144 -7.48 3.20 4.95
CA ALA A 144 -6.43 2.21 4.78
C ALA A 144 -6.94 0.84 5.26
N MET A 145 -6.73 -0.20 4.46
CA MET A 145 -6.91 -1.58 4.88
C MET A 145 -5.56 -2.11 5.34
N TYR A 146 -5.46 -2.55 6.59
CA TYR A 146 -4.19 -2.97 7.19
C TYR A 146 -4.39 -4.07 8.24
N THR A 147 -3.30 -4.75 8.56
CA THR A 147 -3.15 -5.57 9.77
C THR A 147 -1.94 -5.04 10.54
N SER A 148 -2.04 -5.00 11.88
CA SER A 148 -0.91 -4.60 12.70
C SER A 148 -1.02 -5.20 14.09
N ASN A 149 -0.01 -5.94 14.53
CA ASN A 149 -0.01 -6.55 15.87
C ASN A 149 0.26 -5.51 16.97
N ARG A 150 1.10 -4.51 16.69
CA ARG A 150 1.55 -3.52 17.70
C ARG A 150 0.98 -2.12 17.48
N GLY A 151 0.20 -1.92 16.43
CA GLY A 151 -0.13 -0.60 15.92
C GLY A 151 1.09 0.06 15.26
N GLY A 152 0.97 1.35 14.98
CA GLY A 152 2.02 2.14 14.33
C GLY A 152 1.47 3.48 13.87
N SER A 153 2.12 4.07 12.89
CA SER A 153 1.63 5.27 12.25
C SER A 153 2.10 5.39 10.80
N ILE A 154 1.30 6.05 9.99
CA ILE A 154 1.63 6.37 8.60
C ILE A 154 1.51 7.87 8.36
N ARG A 155 2.01 8.34 7.23
CA ARG A 155 1.76 9.68 6.69
C ARG A 155 1.46 9.56 5.22
N LEU A 156 0.55 10.38 4.71
CA LEU A 156 0.28 10.50 3.29
C LEU A 156 0.80 11.85 2.78
N PHE A 157 1.54 11.77 1.69
CA PHE A 157 2.09 12.92 0.99
C PHE A 157 1.38 13.06 -0.36
N ILE A 158 1.12 14.29 -0.76
CA ILE A 158 0.66 14.65 -2.11
C ILE A 158 1.74 15.52 -2.70
N ASP A 159 2.30 15.12 -3.84
CA ASP A 159 3.38 15.83 -4.52
C ASP A 159 4.49 16.24 -3.53
N ASP A 160 5.01 15.25 -2.79
CA ASP A 160 6.07 15.41 -1.77
C ASP A 160 5.73 16.36 -0.59
N THR A 161 4.47 16.77 -0.47
CA THR A 161 3.98 17.61 0.64
C THR A 161 3.15 16.79 1.61
N ASP A 162 3.54 16.77 2.89
CA ASP A 162 2.78 16.10 3.95
C ASP A 162 1.36 16.69 4.00
N SER A 163 0.37 15.86 3.69
CA SER A 163 -1.02 16.26 3.57
C SER A 163 -1.86 15.89 4.78
N THR A 164 -1.28 15.17 5.74
CA THR A 164 -2.05 14.45 6.76
C THR A 164 -1.52 14.59 8.17
N ASN A 165 -0.26 15.01 8.32
CA ASN A 165 0.54 14.74 9.51
C ASN A 165 0.55 13.24 9.85
N GLN A 166 1.00 12.88 11.04
CA GLN A 166 1.03 11.50 11.49
C GLN A 166 -0.39 10.96 11.75
N ILE A 167 -0.75 9.92 11.00
CA ILE A 167 -1.96 9.13 11.17
C ILE A 167 -1.67 7.96 12.10
N ASN A 168 -2.38 7.87 13.22
CA ASN A 168 -2.28 6.73 14.13
C ASN A 168 -2.96 5.48 13.55
N ILE A 169 -2.22 4.37 13.51
CA ILE A 169 -2.70 3.04 13.11
C ILE A 169 -2.80 2.20 14.39
N PRO A 170 -3.99 2.01 14.97
CA PRO A 170 -4.13 1.17 16.16
C PRO A 170 -3.81 -0.29 15.84
N THR A 171 -3.50 -1.06 16.88
CA THR A 171 -3.37 -2.51 16.72
C THR A 171 -4.68 -3.16 16.30
N THR A 172 -4.59 -4.15 15.41
CA THR A 172 -5.67 -5.08 15.06
C THR A 172 -5.68 -6.31 15.94
N TYR A 173 -4.62 -6.52 16.75
CA TYR A 173 -4.57 -7.60 17.73
C TYR A 173 -5.61 -7.39 18.83
N ASP A 174 -6.18 -8.50 19.29
CA ASP A 174 -7.18 -8.51 20.34
C ASP A 174 -6.96 -9.70 21.23
N SER A 175 -6.46 -9.43 22.42
CA SER A 175 -6.19 -10.41 23.45
C SER A 175 -7.45 -11.09 24.02
N MET A 176 -8.65 -10.61 23.69
CA MET A 176 -9.90 -11.16 24.23
C MET A 176 -10.49 -12.31 23.39
N ILE A 177 -9.90 -12.61 22.23
CA ILE A 177 -10.35 -13.68 21.32
C ILE A 177 -9.25 -14.69 20.98
N HIS A 178 -8.18 -14.69 21.77
CA HIS A 178 -7.08 -15.66 21.76
C HIS A 178 -6.96 -16.31 23.13
#